data_AF-A0A523P5W1-F1
#
_entry.id   AF-A0A523P5W1-F1
#
_cell.length_a   1.000
_cell.length_b   1.000
_cell.length_c   1.000
_cell.angle_alpha   90.00
_cell.angle_beta   90.00
_cell.angle_gamma   90.00
#
_symmetry.space_group_name_H-M   'P 1'
#
loop_
_entity.id
_entity.type
_entity.pdbx_description
1 polymer ?
#
loop_
_entity_poly.entity_id
_entity_poly.type
_entity_poly.pdbx_seq_one_letter_code
_entity_poly.pdbx_strand_id
1 'polypeptide(L)'
;MTGDGIADLILGSHWIAAGTHTSGVGRVYSGGCLRALERSCVAAPNSVGPGAFLATHGTQSIADDDLVLVADGLPPGAMALAIFGSTPAQLSFGHGFLCVRPFGPGPSPLYPALPADAAGHFERAVGLAAAGPPITGTSWTFQVLYRDPLAGGVAFNGADALTATFCP
;
A
#
# COMPACT_ATOMS: atom_id res chain seq x y z
N MET A 1 -12.29 16.84 18.36
CA MET A 1 -11.66 17.49 17.21
C MET A 1 -10.26 17.88 17.65
N THR A 2 -9.36 16.91 17.59
CA THR A 2 -7.93 16.97 18.00
C THR A 2 -7.08 17.92 17.16
N GLY A 3 -7.63 18.43 16.04
CA GLY A 3 -6.94 19.39 15.17
C GLY A 3 -5.99 18.74 14.16
N ASP A 4 -6.05 17.43 14.00
CA ASP A 4 -5.23 16.60 13.09
C ASP A 4 -5.82 16.52 11.66
N GLY A 5 -6.99 17.11 11.41
CA GLY A 5 -7.65 17.08 10.10
C GLY A 5 -8.29 15.74 9.74
N ILE A 6 -8.43 14.82 10.71
CA ILE A 6 -9.10 13.53 10.52
C ILE A 6 -10.51 13.59 11.16
N ALA A 7 -11.41 12.75 10.67
CA ALA A 7 -12.75 12.61 11.24
C ALA A 7 -12.67 11.95 12.61
N ASP A 8 -12.93 12.74 13.66
CA ASP A 8 -13.05 12.26 15.04
C ASP A 8 -14.44 11.71 15.32
N LEU A 9 -14.51 10.56 15.99
CA LEU A 9 -15.74 10.06 16.59
C LEU A 9 -15.78 10.46 18.07
N ILE A 10 -16.76 11.29 18.43
CA ILE A 10 -17.03 11.63 19.82
C ILE A 10 -18.21 10.78 20.28
N LEU A 11 -17.93 9.85 21.19
CA LEU A 11 -18.97 9.12 21.91
C LEU A 11 -19.10 9.75 23.31
N GLY A 12 -20.24 10.41 23.54
CA GLY A 12 -20.62 10.93 24.84
C GLY A 12 -21.70 10.04 25.46
N SER A 13 -21.51 9.60 26.69
CA SER A 13 -22.59 9.00 27.49
C SER A 13 -23.28 10.07 28.32
N HIS A 14 -24.58 10.24 28.11
CA HIS A 14 -25.47 10.95 29.02
C HIS A 14 -26.00 9.95 30.06
N TRP A 15 -25.69 10.23 31.34
CA TRP A 15 -26.32 9.70 32.56
C TRP A 15 -25.77 8.43 33.21
N ILE A 16 -25.17 8.64 34.38
CA ILE A 16 -25.67 8.02 35.61
C ILE A 16 -25.93 9.14 36.62
N ALA A 17 -27.10 9.80 36.55
CA ALA A 17 -27.89 10.41 37.64
C ALA A 17 -28.80 11.54 37.13
N ALA A 18 -30.10 11.43 37.43
CA ALA A 18 -31.09 12.46 37.18
C ALA A 18 -30.90 13.63 38.16
N GLY A 19 -30.53 14.83 37.67
CA GLY A 19 -30.84 16.08 38.38
C GLY A 19 -29.71 17.06 38.71
N THR A 20 -28.46 16.88 38.26
CA THR A 20 -27.40 17.89 38.49
C THR A 20 -26.58 18.20 37.24
N HIS A 21 -26.26 19.48 37.00
CA HIS A 21 -25.26 19.91 36.02
C HIS A 21 -23.91 19.30 36.41
N THR A 22 -23.55 18.18 35.80
CA THR A 22 -22.29 17.48 36.05
C THR A 22 -21.59 17.18 34.73
N SER A 23 -20.27 17.33 34.72
CA SER A 23 -19.44 17.14 33.53
C SER A 23 -19.52 15.70 33.03
N GLY A 24 -19.87 15.53 31.75
CA GLY A 24 -19.81 14.24 31.06
C GLY A 24 -18.38 13.91 30.62
N VAL A 25 -18.06 12.61 30.53
CA VAL A 25 -16.81 12.16 29.92
C VAL A 25 -17.09 11.93 28.43
N GLY A 26 -16.52 12.78 27.57
CA GLY A 26 -16.41 12.51 26.15
C GLY A 26 -15.09 11.77 25.91
N ARG A 27 -15.14 10.55 25.36
CA ARG A 27 -13.95 9.94 24.77
C ARG A 27 -13.90 10.32 23.30
N VAL A 28 -12.82 10.97 22.92
CA VAL A 28 -12.50 11.22 21.52
C VAL A 28 -11.76 9.99 21.03
N TYR A 29 -12.36 9.28 20.08
CA TYR A 29 -11.67 8.30 19.28
C TYR A 29 -11.21 9.03 18.02
N SER A 30 -9.93 9.36 17.96
CA SER A 30 -9.32 9.88 16.74
C SER A 30 -9.33 8.74 15.72
N GLY A 31 -9.90 8.98 14.54
CA GLY A 31 -9.76 8.07 13.43
C GLY A 31 -8.27 8.00 13.10
N GLY A 32 -7.66 6.81 13.18
CA GLY A 32 -6.28 6.64 12.71
C GLY A 32 -6.16 7.02 11.23
N CYS A 33 -4.93 7.14 10.72
CA CYS A 33 -4.68 7.31 9.28
C CYS A 33 -5.05 6.03 8.50
N LEU A 34 -6.35 5.78 8.42
CA LEU A 34 -6.99 4.66 7.79
C LEU A 34 -7.78 5.22 6.61
N ARG A 35 -7.08 5.73 5.58
CA ARG A 35 -7.73 6.00 4.30
C ARG A 35 -7.87 4.68 3.54
N ALA A 36 -8.92 4.58 2.72
CA ALA A 36 -9.10 3.39 1.91
C ALA A 36 -7.91 3.24 0.94
N LEU A 37 -7.32 2.05 0.88
CA LEU A 37 -6.44 1.67 -0.22
C LEU A 37 -7.31 1.37 -1.44
N GLU A 38 -6.97 1.97 -2.56
CA GLU A 38 -7.70 1.77 -3.81
C GLU A 38 -6.85 0.93 -4.77
N ARG A 39 -7.46 -0.08 -5.37
CA ARG A 39 -6.78 -0.89 -6.39
C ARG A 39 -6.83 -0.14 -7.72
N SER A 40 -5.66 0.26 -8.21
CA SER A 40 -5.54 1.16 -9.37
C SER A 40 -5.29 0.44 -10.68
N CYS A 41 -4.97 -0.86 -10.63
CA CYS A 41 -4.61 -1.67 -11.80
C CYS A 41 -4.85 -3.15 -11.51
N VAL A 42 -4.97 -3.97 -12.54
CA VAL A 42 -5.17 -5.43 -12.43
C VAL A 42 -3.88 -6.21 -12.68
N ALA A 43 -3.78 -7.40 -12.09
CA ALA A 43 -2.72 -8.36 -12.38
C ALA A 43 -3.03 -9.15 -13.66
N ALA A 44 -1.99 -9.70 -14.28
CA ALA A 44 -2.11 -10.67 -15.38
C ALA A 44 -1.63 -12.06 -14.91
N PRO A 45 -2.09 -13.15 -15.55
CA PRO A 45 -1.62 -14.50 -15.26
C PRO A 45 -0.10 -14.65 -15.34
N ASN A 46 0.45 -15.50 -14.48
CA ASN A 46 1.87 -15.85 -14.43
C ASN A 46 2.05 -17.38 -14.48
N SER A 47 3.28 -17.87 -14.45
CA SER A 47 3.54 -19.32 -14.56
C SER A 47 2.94 -20.19 -13.45
N VAL A 48 2.50 -19.59 -12.33
CA VAL A 48 1.98 -20.33 -11.15
C VAL A 48 0.50 -20.09 -10.88
N GLY A 49 -0.15 -19.16 -11.58
CA GLY A 49 -1.55 -18.85 -11.30
C GLY A 49 -2.15 -17.67 -12.06
N PRO A 50 -3.31 -17.17 -11.59
CA PRO A 50 -4.08 -16.12 -12.27
C PRO A 50 -3.43 -14.72 -12.19
N GLY A 51 -2.38 -14.56 -11.36
CA GLY A 51 -1.61 -13.33 -11.20
C GLY A 51 -1.15 -13.14 -9.77
N ALA A 52 -0.32 -12.12 -9.56
CA ALA A 52 0.15 -11.73 -8.22
C ALA A 52 -0.69 -10.58 -7.67
N PHE A 53 -1.10 -10.67 -6.41
CA PHE A 53 -2.00 -9.72 -5.75
C PHE A 53 -1.25 -8.97 -4.65
N LEU A 54 -1.28 -7.64 -4.71
CA LEU A 54 -0.69 -6.75 -3.73
C LEU A 54 -1.70 -6.44 -2.61
N ALA A 55 -1.26 -6.55 -1.38
CA ALA A 55 -1.91 -6.13 -0.15
C ALA A 55 -0.92 -5.26 0.65
N THR A 56 -1.41 -4.66 1.74
CA THR A 56 -0.58 -3.87 2.65
C THR A 56 -0.94 -4.17 4.10
N HIS A 57 0.06 -4.10 4.98
CA HIS A 57 -0.10 -4.12 6.42
C HIS A 57 0.53 -2.85 7.03
N GLY A 58 0.13 -2.51 8.27
CA GLY A 58 0.52 -1.27 8.92
C GLY A 58 -0.44 -0.12 8.62
N THR A 59 0.04 1.11 8.77
CA THR A 59 -0.74 2.35 8.59
C THR A 59 -0.24 3.17 7.41
N GLN A 60 -1.01 4.18 7.02
CA GLN A 60 -0.60 5.18 6.02
C GLN A 60 -0.07 6.47 6.68
N SER A 61 0.27 6.41 7.98
CA SER A 61 0.84 7.55 8.70
C SER A 61 2.33 7.66 8.39
N ILE A 62 2.76 8.87 8.04
CA ILE A 62 4.18 9.17 7.84
C ILE A 62 4.92 9.13 9.18
N ALA A 63 4.26 9.50 10.28
CA ALA A 63 4.83 9.45 11.62
C ALA A 63 5.05 8.03 12.14
N ASP A 64 4.15 7.09 11.84
CA ASP A 64 4.29 5.70 12.30
C ASP A 64 5.34 4.91 11.48
N ASP A 65 5.51 5.24 10.19
CA ASP A 65 6.46 4.62 9.25
C ASP A 65 6.44 3.08 9.25
N ASP A 66 5.25 2.49 9.37
CA ASP A 66 5.04 1.04 9.53
C ASP A 66 4.40 0.37 8.30
N LEU A 67 4.28 1.08 7.18
CA LEU A 67 3.68 0.54 5.96
C LEU A 67 4.54 -0.56 5.33
N VAL A 68 3.95 -1.75 5.21
CA VAL A 68 4.54 -2.92 4.56
C VAL A 68 3.69 -3.32 3.36
N LEU A 69 4.35 -3.48 2.21
CA LEU A 69 3.77 -4.08 1.01
C LEU A 69 3.89 -5.60 1.09
N VAL A 70 2.81 -6.28 0.75
CA VAL A 70 2.75 -7.73 0.73
C VAL A 70 2.22 -8.18 -0.62
N ALA A 71 2.87 -9.12 -1.28
CA ALA A 71 2.40 -9.67 -2.55
C ALA A 71 2.33 -11.20 -2.49
N ASP A 72 1.20 -11.74 -2.92
CA ASP A 72 0.92 -13.17 -2.96
C ASP A 72 0.73 -13.66 -4.39
N GLY A 73 1.04 -14.94 -4.64
CA GLY A 73 0.88 -15.56 -5.95
C GLY A 73 2.06 -15.34 -6.90
N LEU A 74 3.24 -15.01 -6.36
CA LEU A 74 4.49 -14.96 -7.13
C LEU A 74 5.04 -16.38 -7.33
N PRO A 75 5.82 -16.64 -8.40
CA PRO A 75 6.56 -17.88 -8.51
C PRO A 75 7.51 -18.05 -7.30
N PRO A 76 7.53 -19.21 -6.62
CA PRO A 76 8.38 -19.43 -5.45
C PRO A 76 9.87 -19.15 -5.76
N GLY A 77 10.54 -18.39 -4.89
CA GLY A 77 11.94 -17.99 -5.08
C GLY A 77 12.17 -16.92 -6.17
N ALA A 78 11.12 -16.38 -6.79
CA ALA A 78 11.28 -15.33 -7.80
C ALA A 78 11.81 -14.04 -7.18
N MET A 79 12.83 -13.45 -7.80
CA MET A 79 13.28 -12.11 -7.44
C MET A 79 12.19 -11.09 -7.76
N ALA A 80 11.85 -10.27 -6.77
CA ALA A 80 10.83 -9.24 -6.85
C ALA A 80 11.36 -7.88 -6.38
N LEU A 81 10.87 -6.82 -7.02
CA LEU A 81 11.22 -5.42 -6.75
C LEU A 81 9.93 -4.62 -6.58
N ALA A 82 9.76 -4.04 -5.40
CA ALA A 82 8.70 -3.08 -5.17
C ALA A 82 9.06 -1.73 -5.81
N ILE A 83 8.09 -1.12 -6.48
CA ILE A 83 8.19 0.19 -7.10
C ILE A 83 7.02 1.06 -6.66
N PHE A 84 7.22 2.37 -6.68
CA PHE A 84 6.17 3.33 -6.36
C PHE A 84 6.25 4.58 -7.23
N GLY A 85 5.14 5.28 -7.39
CA GLY A 85 5.08 6.54 -8.13
C GLY A 85 3.80 7.31 -7.90
N SER A 86 3.81 8.60 -8.24
CA SER A 86 2.72 9.54 -7.96
C SER A 86 1.56 9.50 -8.96
N THR A 87 1.67 8.69 -10.02
CA THR A 87 0.63 8.61 -11.05
C THR A 87 0.36 7.14 -11.43
N PRO A 88 -0.87 6.64 -11.23
CA PRO A 88 -1.25 5.30 -11.69
C PRO A 88 -1.28 5.25 -13.23
N ALA A 89 -1.03 4.07 -13.76
CA ALA A 89 -1.15 3.77 -15.18
C ALA A 89 -1.59 2.31 -15.35
N GLN A 90 -1.84 1.89 -16.59
CA GLN A 90 -1.92 0.48 -16.93
C GLN A 90 -1.39 0.33 -18.36
N LEU A 91 -0.13 -0.05 -18.48
CA LEU A 91 0.57 -0.18 -19.76
C LEU A 91 1.11 -1.59 -19.89
N SER A 92 1.04 -2.19 -21.08
CA SER A 92 1.60 -3.52 -21.30
C SER A 92 3.10 -3.54 -20.97
N PHE A 93 3.51 -4.47 -20.12
CA PHE A 93 4.88 -4.58 -19.64
C PHE A 93 5.20 -6.02 -19.24
N GLY A 94 6.16 -6.65 -19.92
CA GLY A 94 6.45 -8.06 -19.73
C GLY A 94 5.26 -8.93 -20.13
N HIS A 95 4.91 -9.90 -19.29
CA HIS A 95 3.69 -10.71 -19.45
C HIS A 95 2.42 -10.08 -18.87
N GLY A 96 2.52 -8.90 -18.26
CA GLY A 96 1.39 -8.24 -17.63
C GLY A 96 1.42 -6.74 -17.85
N PHE A 97 1.23 -5.99 -16.77
CA PHE A 97 1.05 -4.55 -16.82
C PHE A 97 2.04 -3.84 -15.91
N LEU A 98 2.52 -2.68 -16.36
CA LEU A 98 3.13 -1.67 -15.51
C LEU A 98 2.02 -0.73 -15.08
N CYS A 99 1.80 -0.68 -13.77
CA CYS A 99 0.70 0.02 -13.15
C CYS A 99 1.07 1.40 -12.60
N VAL A 100 2.33 1.80 -12.79
CA VAL A 100 2.88 3.09 -12.41
C VAL A 100 3.36 3.81 -13.66
N ARG A 101 3.06 5.10 -13.82
CA ARG A 101 3.41 5.83 -15.03
C ARG A 101 4.93 5.85 -15.27
N PRO A 102 5.44 5.38 -16.43
CA PRO A 102 6.87 5.32 -16.71
C PRO A 102 7.46 6.68 -17.12
N PHE A 103 6.63 7.64 -17.52
CA PHE A 103 7.06 8.95 -18.04
C PHE A 103 6.94 10.06 -16.99
N GLY A 104 7.85 11.05 -17.02
CA GLY A 104 7.97 12.08 -15.99
C GLY A 104 8.99 11.66 -14.92
N PRO A 105 8.72 11.84 -13.60
CA PRO A 105 9.65 11.34 -12.58
C PRO A 105 9.80 9.82 -12.59
N GLY A 106 8.89 9.08 -13.24
CA GLY A 106 8.94 7.62 -13.39
C GLY A 106 8.71 6.88 -12.08
N PRO A 107 8.64 5.53 -12.11
CA PRO A 107 8.58 4.74 -10.89
C PRO A 107 9.93 4.74 -10.17
N SER A 108 9.90 4.96 -8.86
CA SER A 108 11.04 4.83 -7.97
C SER A 108 11.13 3.41 -7.41
N PRO A 109 12.29 2.74 -7.51
CA PRO A 109 12.48 1.41 -6.95
C PRO A 109 12.76 1.44 -5.45
N LEU A 110 12.20 0.50 -4.70
CA LEU A 110 12.52 0.24 -3.29
C LEU A 110 13.60 -0.84 -3.19
N TYR A 111 14.86 -0.44 -3.18
CA TYR A 111 16.00 -1.35 -3.11
C TYR A 111 16.31 -1.85 -1.70
N PRO A 112 16.73 -3.12 -1.53
CA PRO A 112 17.07 -4.09 -2.57
C PRO A 112 15.86 -4.85 -3.14
N ALA A 113 16.03 -5.50 -4.29
CA ALA A 113 15.11 -6.56 -4.71
C ALA A 113 15.24 -7.76 -3.76
N LEU A 114 14.13 -8.41 -3.42
CA LEU A 114 14.09 -9.55 -2.50
C LEU A 114 13.41 -10.74 -3.20
N PRO A 115 13.82 -11.98 -2.89
CA PRO A 115 13.13 -13.17 -3.40
C PRO A 115 11.78 -13.34 -2.70
N ALA A 116 10.78 -13.83 -3.44
CA ALA A 116 9.59 -14.43 -2.85
C ALA A 116 9.97 -15.71 -2.11
N ASP A 117 9.24 -16.04 -1.05
CA ASP A 117 9.47 -17.24 -0.26
C ASP A 117 8.99 -18.52 -0.98
N ALA A 118 9.04 -19.65 -0.28
CA ALA A 118 8.62 -20.95 -0.83
C ALA A 118 7.11 -21.04 -1.10
N ALA A 119 6.29 -20.18 -0.48
CA ALA A 119 4.84 -20.09 -0.69
C ALA A 119 4.48 -19.10 -1.82
N GLY A 120 5.45 -18.39 -2.39
CA GLY A 120 5.19 -17.35 -3.39
C GLY A 120 4.75 -16.02 -2.76
N HIS A 121 5.13 -15.81 -1.50
CA HIS A 121 4.84 -14.61 -0.73
C HIS A 121 6.05 -13.68 -0.69
N PHE A 122 5.81 -12.38 -0.81
CA PHE A 122 6.83 -11.33 -0.80
C PHE A 122 6.39 -10.23 0.15
N GLU A 123 7.29 -9.81 1.02
CA GLU A 123 7.06 -8.67 1.91
C GLU A 123 8.14 -7.62 1.74
N ARG A 124 7.71 -6.35 1.80
CA ARG A 124 8.62 -5.22 1.75
C ARG A 124 8.11 -4.01 2.51
N ALA A 125 8.84 -3.64 3.57
CA ALA A 125 8.66 -2.33 4.21
C ALA A 125 8.95 -1.20 3.21
N VAL A 126 8.04 -0.22 3.14
CA VAL A 126 8.21 0.95 2.28
C VAL A 126 9.31 1.85 2.82
N GLY A 127 9.36 2.04 4.15
CA GLY A 127 10.29 2.95 4.80
C GLY A 127 10.09 4.38 4.27
N LEU A 128 8.94 4.96 4.56
CA LEU A 128 8.50 6.29 4.13
C LEU A 128 9.58 7.33 4.44
N ALA A 129 10.26 7.26 5.59
CA ALA A 129 11.33 8.20 5.91
C ALA A 129 12.56 8.07 4.99
N ALA A 130 12.89 6.86 4.53
CA ALA A 130 14.08 6.56 3.73
C ALA A 130 13.85 6.65 2.21
N ALA A 131 12.63 6.37 1.74
CA ALA A 131 12.23 6.46 0.33
C ALA A 131 12.11 7.91 -0.18
N GLY A 132 12.21 8.89 0.73
CA GLY A 132 11.78 10.27 0.52
C GLY A 132 10.29 10.35 0.83
N PRO A 133 9.90 10.86 2.02
CA PRO A 133 8.55 10.67 2.51
C PRO A 133 7.51 11.22 1.54
N PRO A 134 6.51 10.42 1.15
CA PRO A 134 5.37 10.94 0.42
C PRO A 134 4.79 12.11 1.22
N ILE A 135 4.46 13.20 0.52
CA ILE A 135 3.96 14.41 1.19
C ILE A 135 2.58 14.07 1.76
N THR A 136 2.31 14.51 2.99
CA THR A 136 0.97 14.42 3.59
C THR A 136 -0.11 14.90 2.61
N GLY A 137 -1.17 14.12 2.44
CA GLY A 137 -2.28 14.43 1.53
C GLY A 137 -2.01 14.06 0.06
N THR A 138 -0.85 13.51 -0.27
CA THR A 138 -0.58 12.97 -1.63
C THR A 138 -0.87 11.48 -1.71
N SER A 139 -1.25 11.03 -2.91
CA SER A 139 -1.49 9.63 -3.22
C SER A 139 -0.34 9.04 -4.01
N TRP A 140 0.11 7.85 -3.61
CA TRP A 140 1.16 7.10 -4.29
C TRP A 140 0.68 5.72 -4.64
N THR A 141 1.07 5.26 -5.83
CA THR A 141 0.74 3.95 -6.36
C THR A 141 1.93 3.04 -6.21
N PHE A 142 1.71 1.89 -5.58
CA PHE A 142 2.69 0.85 -5.32
C PHE A 142 2.41 -0.36 -6.20
N GLN A 143 3.48 -0.98 -6.71
CA GLN A 143 3.40 -2.21 -7.47
C GLN A 143 4.63 -3.07 -7.18
N VAL A 144 4.51 -4.40 -7.30
CA VAL A 144 5.64 -5.33 -7.26
C VAL A 144 5.88 -5.91 -8.66
N LEU A 145 7.11 -5.76 -9.16
CA LEU A 145 7.58 -6.40 -10.39
C LEU A 145 8.42 -7.63 -10.02
N TYR A 146 8.20 -8.77 -10.68
CA TYR A 146 8.88 -10.01 -10.33
C TYR A 146 9.33 -10.80 -11.56
N ARG A 147 10.32 -11.67 -11.35
CA ARG A 147 10.83 -12.58 -12.39
C ARG A 147 9.87 -13.76 -12.58
N ASP A 148 9.62 -14.09 -13.84
CA ASP A 148 8.78 -15.22 -14.23
C ASP A 148 9.37 -15.97 -15.45
N PRO A 149 10.54 -16.60 -15.31
CA PRO A 149 11.21 -17.26 -16.44
C PRO A 149 10.46 -18.49 -16.95
N LEU A 150 9.65 -19.13 -16.09
CA LEU A 150 8.89 -20.35 -16.44
C LEU A 150 7.73 -20.05 -17.39
N ALA A 151 7.25 -18.80 -17.44
CA ALA A 151 6.26 -18.37 -18.43
C ALA A 151 6.84 -18.19 -19.86
N GLY A 152 8.15 -18.40 -20.05
CA GLY A 152 8.82 -18.23 -21.35
C GLY A 152 9.04 -16.76 -21.71
N GLY A 153 9.45 -16.47 -22.95
CA GLY A 153 9.49 -15.10 -23.47
C GLY A 153 10.25 -14.08 -22.60
N VAL A 154 9.55 -13.02 -22.18
CA VAL A 154 10.13 -11.84 -21.51
C VAL A 154 10.43 -12.04 -20.01
N ALA A 155 10.18 -13.21 -19.44
CA ALA A 155 10.71 -13.67 -18.13
C ALA A 155 10.48 -12.73 -16.92
N PHE A 156 9.50 -11.82 -16.97
CA PHE A 156 9.05 -10.98 -15.85
C PHE A 156 7.58 -10.58 -16.02
N ASN A 157 6.95 -10.28 -14.89
CA ASN A 157 5.55 -9.89 -14.80
C ASN A 157 5.34 -8.88 -13.65
N GLY A 158 4.19 -8.22 -13.63
CA GLY A 158 3.79 -7.27 -12.60
C GLY A 158 2.61 -7.80 -11.78
N ALA A 159 2.62 -7.55 -10.48
CA ALA A 159 1.43 -7.69 -9.64
C ALA A 159 0.42 -6.59 -9.97
N ASP A 160 -0.78 -6.69 -9.39
CA ASP A 160 -1.66 -5.53 -9.34
C ASP A 160 -1.06 -4.38 -8.51
N ALA A 161 -1.74 -3.23 -8.50
CA ALA A 161 -1.27 -2.04 -7.83
C ALA A 161 -2.30 -1.47 -6.86
N LEU A 162 -1.77 -0.89 -5.78
CA LEU A 162 -2.54 -0.20 -4.76
C LEU A 162 -2.11 1.25 -4.69
N THR A 163 -3.08 2.14 -4.60
CA THR A 163 -2.89 3.56 -4.37
C THR A 163 -3.26 3.87 -2.93
N ALA A 164 -2.32 4.47 -2.20
CA ALA A 164 -2.49 4.89 -0.81
C ALA A 164 -2.31 6.40 -0.69
N THR A 165 -3.15 7.04 0.13
CA THR A 165 -3.03 8.45 0.48
C THR A 165 -2.47 8.57 1.89
N PHE A 166 -1.37 9.31 2.04
CA PHE A 166 -0.67 9.42 3.32
C PHE A 166 -1.22 10.55 4.19
N CYS A 167 -1.28 10.32 5.50
CA CYS A 167 -1.56 11.34 6.51
C CYS A 167 -0.29 11.65 7.32
N PRO A 168 -0.30 12.70 8.16
CA PRO A 168 0.81 12.98 9.07
C PRO A 168 1.21 11.74 9.89
#